data_AF-C6CKI5-F1
#
_entry.id   AF-C6CKI5-F1
#
_cell.length_a   1.000
_cell.length_b   1.000
_cell.length_c   1.000
_cell.angle_alpha   90.00
_cell.angle_beta   90.00
_cell.angle_gamma   90.00
#
_symmetry.space_group_name_H-M   'P 1'
#
loop_
_entity.id
_entity.type
_entity.pdbx_description
1 polymer ?
#
loop_
_entity_poly.entity_id
_entity_poly.type
_entity_poly.pdbx_seq_one_letter_code
_entity_poly.pdbx_strand_id
1 'polypeptide(L)'
;MADTNSNTGPSYQSLPDCESLYSAMNAALARLDFSNMDDDELSQVAEYCAETQAGLCHCLNFIGDALITFADNDVCESTPESLCQLGHGLTAISLLIPALTDMHKRAHSLTAR
;
A
#
# COMPACT_ATOMS: atom_id res chain seq x y z
N MET A 1 -8.24 2.16 -50.68
CA MET A 1 -6.89 2.12 -50.08
C MET A 1 -6.93 2.95 -48.80
N ALA A 2 -6.44 2.34 -47.72
CA ALA A 2 -6.03 2.90 -46.43
C ALA A 2 -7.07 3.66 -45.59
N ASP A 3 -7.66 2.92 -44.65
CA ASP A 3 -8.08 3.41 -43.34
C ASP A 3 -6.90 4.07 -42.62
N THR A 4 -7.12 5.22 -41.98
CA THR A 4 -6.20 5.70 -40.93
C THR A 4 -7.01 6.41 -39.85
N ASN A 5 -7.63 5.57 -39.03
CA ASN A 5 -7.98 5.87 -37.65
C ASN A 5 -6.69 6.30 -36.92
N SER A 6 -6.44 7.62 -36.86
CA SER A 6 -5.52 8.19 -35.88
C SER A 6 -6.18 8.09 -34.51
N ASN A 7 -5.96 6.95 -33.85
CA ASN A 7 -6.27 6.76 -32.44
C ASN A 7 -5.25 7.54 -31.61
N THR A 8 -5.35 8.87 -31.61
CA THR A 8 -4.77 9.73 -30.57
C THR A 8 -5.64 9.61 -29.33
N GLY A 9 -5.64 8.42 -28.72
CA GLY A 9 -5.95 8.32 -27.30
C GLY A 9 -4.88 9.12 -26.56
N PRO A 10 -5.23 9.87 -25.49
CA PRO A 10 -4.22 10.52 -24.68
C PRO A 10 -3.31 9.40 -24.18
N SER A 11 -2.05 9.43 -24.63
CA SER A 11 -0.97 8.66 -24.05
C SER A 11 -1.06 8.90 -22.55
N TYR A 12 -1.53 7.88 -21.82
CA TYR A 12 -1.53 7.82 -20.37
C TYR A 12 -0.14 8.27 -19.96
N GLN A 13 -0.04 9.52 -19.47
CA GLN A 13 1.19 9.98 -18.85
C GLN A 13 1.51 8.93 -17.81
N SER A 14 2.61 8.22 -18.00
CA SER A 14 3.12 7.29 -17.00
C SER A 14 3.26 8.13 -15.73
N LEU A 15 2.30 7.97 -14.83
CA LEU A 15 2.36 8.54 -13.50
C LEU A 15 3.68 8.08 -12.88
N PRO A 16 4.32 8.95 -12.09
CA PRO A 16 5.70 8.78 -11.67
C PRO A 16 5.92 7.40 -11.09
N ASP A 17 7.12 6.88 -11.30
CA ASP A 17 7.64 5.55 -10.98
C ASP A 17 7.29 5.09 -9.56
N CYS A 18 6.03 4.72 -9.31
CA CYS A 18 5.50 4.42 -7.98
C CYS A 18 6.15 3.15 -7.43
N GLU A 19 6.56 2.23 -8.31
CA GLU A 19 7.38 1.08 -7.95
C GLU A 19 8.70 1.53 -7.30
N SER A 20 9.33 2.58 -7.84
CA SER A 20 10.54 3.18 -7.26
C SER A 20 10.27 3.81 -5.89
N LEU A 21 9.14 4.50 -5.72
CA LEU A 21 8.74 5.11 -4.45
C LEU A 21 8.42 4.08 -3.36
N TYR A 22 7.66 3.03 -3.69
CA TYR A 22 7.33 1.98 -2.72
C TYR A 22 8.56 1.14 -2.35
N SER A 23 9.42 0.87 -3.32
CA SER A 23 10.72 0.22 -3.09
C SER A 23 11.59 1.05 -2.15
N ALA A 24 11.67 2.37 -2.34
CA ALA A 24 12.41 3.27 -1.48
C ALA A 24 11.86 3.32 -0.04
N MET A 25 10.53 3.37 0.12
CA MET A 25 9.89 3.36 1.44
C MET A 25 10.12 2.03 2.16
N ASN A 26 9.91 0.90 1.49
CA ASN A 26 10.16 -0.42 2.07
C ASN A 26 11.63 -0.55 2.50
N ALA A 27 12.56 -0.11 1.65
CA ALA A 27 13.98 -0.09 1.99
C ALA A 27 14.30 0.83 3.19
N ALA A 28 13.61 1.97 3.31
CA ALA A 28 13.78 2.86 4.46
C ALA A 28 13.30 2.20 5.76
N LEU A 29 12.11 1.58 5.76
CA LEU A 29 11.58 0.84 6.91
C LEU A 29 12.48 -0.34 7.29
N ALA A 30 13.00 -1.05 6.30
CA ALA A 30 13.96 -2.14 6.50
C ALA A 30 15.29 -1.66 7.13
N ARG A 31 15.68 -0.41 6.92
CA ARG A 31 16.92 0.19 7.46
C ARG A 31 16.75 0.87 8.81
N LEU A 32 15.54 0.94 9.36
CA LEU A 32 15.33 1.46 10.71
C LEU A 32 16.09 0.58 11.72
N ASP A 33 16.93 1.24 12.50
CA ASP A 33 17.70 0.64 13.57
C ASP A 33 17.03 0.92 14.91
N PHE A 34 16.80 -0.15 15.67
CA PHE A 34 16.15 -0.12 16.97
C PHE A 34 17.13 -0.37 18.12
N SER A 35 18.43 -0.46 17.84
CA SER A 35 19.47 -0.81 18.82
C SER A 35 19.63 0.16 19.99
N ASN A 36 19.22 1.42 19.81
CA ASN A 36 19.31 2.49 20.81
C ASN A 36 17.96 2.79 21.51
N MET A 37 16.91 2.02 21.20
CA MET A 37 15.60 2.19 21.85
C MET A 37 15.54 1.43 23.15
N ASP A 38 14.81 1.97 24.14
CA ASP A 38 14.48 1.25 25.36
C ASP A 38 13.29 0.29 25.17
N ASP A 39 13.00 -0.52 26.20
CA ASP A 39 11.95 -1.55 26.13
C ASP A 39 10.55 -0.96 25.95
N ASP A 40 10.29 0.23 26.50
CA ASP A 40 9.00 0.90 26.38
C ASP A 40 8.81 1.45 24.96
N GLU A 41 9.86 2.05 24.38
CA GLU A 41 9.89 2.52 22.99
C GLU A 41 9.73 1.36 22.00
N LEU A 42 10.43 0.25 22.21
CA LEU A 42 10.31 -0.95 21.38
C LEU A 42 8.90 -1.57 21.46
N SER A 43 8.31 -1.58 22.66
CA SER A 43 6.94 -2.06 22.86
C SER A 43 5.93 -1.19 22.12
N GLN A 44 6.08 0.14 22.18
CA GLN A 44 5.24 1.07 21.40
C GLN A 44 5.40 0.87 19.89
N VAL A 45 6.63 0.68 19.39
CA VAL A 45 6.86 0.38 17.97
C VAL A 45 6.12 -0.91 17.56
N ALA A 46 6.21 -1.95 18.37
CA ALA A 46 5.52 -3.22 18.11
C ALA A 46 3.99 -3.03 18.10
N GLU A 47 3.43 -2.29 19.07
CA GLU A 47 2.01 -1.99 19.17
C GLU A 47 1.51 -1.17 17.98
N TYR A 48 2.19 -0.06 17.65
CA TYR A 48 1.83 0.78 16.50
C TYR A 48 1.92 0.03 15.18
N CYS A 49 2.90 -0.86 15.00
CA CYS A 49 2.98 -1.69 13.80
C CYS A 49 1.77 -2.63 13.69
N ALA A 50 1.35 -3.25 14.80
CA ALA A 50 0.19 -4.13 14.84
C ALA A 50 -1.12 -3.39 14.59
N GLU A 51 -1.30 -2.21 15.23
CA GLU A 51 -2.47 -1.36 15.02
C GLU A 51 -2.55 -0.85 13.57
N THR A 52 -1.42 -0.38 13.03
CA THR A 52 -1.35 0.08 11.64
C THR A 52 -1.68 -1.06 10.68
N GLN A 53 -1.15 -2.26 10.91
CA GLN A 53 -1.47 -3.44 10.10
C GLN A 53 -2.98 -3.75 10.15
N ALA A 54 -3.59 -3.73 11.34
CA ALA A 54 -5.02 -3.96 11.49
C ALA A 54 -5.83 -2.91 10.73
N GLY A 55 -5.45 -1.62 10.81
CA GLY A 55 -6.07 -0.53 10.08
C GLY A 55 -5.95 -0.69 8.55
N LEU A 56 -4.79 -1.11 8.05
CA LEU A 56 -4.58 -1.38 6.63
C LEU A 56 -5.42 -2.56 6.13
N CYS A 57 -5.49 -3.66 6.91
CA CYS A 57 -6.36 -4.79 6.59
C CYS A 57 -7.85 -4.38 6.59
N HIS A 58 -8.26 -3.54 7.54
CA HIS A 58 -9.62 -3.00 7.59
C HIS A 58 -9.91 -2.12 6.36
N CYS A 59 -8.96 -1.29 5.95
CA CYS A 59 -9.05 -0.49 4.73
C CYS A 59 -9.22 -1.39 3.48
N LEU A 60 -8.47 -2.49 3.37
CA LEU A 60 -8.64 -3.45 2.28
C LEU A 60 -10.04 -4.10 2.27
N ASN A 61 -10.57 -4.47 3.45
CA ASN A 61 -11.92 -5.00 3.54
C ASN A 61 -12.96 -3.96 3.11
N PHE A 62 -12.83 -2.72 3.58
CA PHE A 62 -13.72 -1.63 3.18
C PHE A 62 -13.68 -1.37 1.68
N ILE A 63 -12.50 -1.37 1.06
CA ILE A 63 -12.35 -1.26 -0.39
C ILE A 63 -13.04 -2.43 -1.09
N GLY A 64 -12.85 -3.66 -0.59
CA GLY A 64 -13.53 -4.86 -1.10
C GLY A 64 -15.05 -4.73 -1.05
N ASP A 65 -15.60 -4.33 0.09
CA ASP A 65 -17.04 -4.13 0.29
C ASP A 65 -17.59 -3.03 -0.63
N ALA A 66 -16.83 -1.95 -0.83
CA ALA A 66 -17.19 -0.88 -1.76
C ALA A 66 -17.25 -1.39 -3.21
N LEU A 67 -16.28 -2.20 -3.65
CA LEU A 67 -16.26 -2.78 -4.99
C LEU A 67 -17.41 -3.77 -5.21
N ILE A 68 -17.74 -4.59 -4.20
CA ILE A 68 -18.92 -5.48 -4.23
C ILE A 68 -20.19 -4.65 -4.35
N THR A 69 -20.33 -3.59 -3.53
CA THR A 69 -21.48 -2.69 -3.57
C THR A 69 -21.62 -2.01 -4.93
N PHE A 70 -20.51 -1.58 -5.55
CA PHE A 70 -20.53 -1.00 -6.89
C PHE A 70 -21.00 -2.02 -7.94
N ALA A 71 -20.54 -3.27 -7.85
CA ALA A 71 -21.00 -4.34 -8.73
C ALA A 71 -22.50 -4.64 -8.54
N ASP A 72 -22.99 -4.69 -7.30
CA ASP A 72 -24.39 -4.95 -6.98
C ASP A 72 -25.34 -3.83 -7.47
N ASN A 73 -24.83 -2.60 -7.58
CA ASN A 73 -25.58 -1.43 -8.05
C ASN A 73 -25.32 -1.08 -9.53
N ASP A 74 -24.68 -1.99 -10.28
CA ASP A 74 -24.37 -1.84 -11.72
C ASP A 74 -23.55 -0.56 -12.02
N VAL A 75 -22.73 -0.12 -11.06
CA VAL A 75 -21.82 1.01 -11.20
C VAL A 75 -20.58 0.52 -11.95
N CYS A 76 -20.69 0.44 -13.27
CA CYS A 76 -19.59 0.00 -14.15
C CYS A 76 -18.71 1.15 -14.67
N GLU A 77 -19.14 2.40 -14.54
CA GLU A 77 -18.39 3.56 -15.02
C GLU A 77 -17.40 4.06 -13.97
N SER A 78 -16.20 3.47 -13.96
CA SER A 78 -15.03 4.06 -13.31
C SER A 78 -14.15 4.73 -14.35
N THR A 79 -13.67 5.95 -14.06
CA THR A 79 -12.67 6.55 -14.93
C THR A 79 -11.37 5.74 -14.85
N PRO A 80 -10.59 5.65 -15.95
CA PRO A 80 -9.28 5.01 -15.92
C PRO A 80 -8.36 5.56 -14.81
N GLU A 81 -8.46 6.85 -14.50
CA GLU A 81 -7.70 7.51 -13.44
C GLU A 81 -8.09 6.97 -12.05
N SER A 82 -9.39 6.79 -11.78
CA SER A 82 -9.85 6.22 -10.51
C SER A 82 -9.38 4.78 -10.32
N LEU A 83 -9.42 3.96 -11.38
CA LEU A 83 -8.92 2.58 -11.33
C LEU A 83 -7.40 2.54 -11.12
N CYS A 84 -6.66 3.44 -11.77
CA CYS A 84 -5.22 3.56 -11.61
C CYS A 84 -4.85 3.96 -10.16
N GLN A 85 -5.52 4.97 -9.60
CA GLN A 85 -5.33 5.39 -8.21
C GLN A 85 -5.67 4.29 -7.22
N LEU A 86 -6.77 3.55 -7.45
CA LEU A 86 -7.14 2.40 -6.63
C LEU A 86 -6.06 1.32 -6.68
N GLY A 87 -5.57 0.96 -7.87
CA GLY A 87 -4.49 -0.01 -8.04
C GLY A 87 -3.20 0.41 -7.32
N HIS A 88 -2.84 1.69 -7.39
CA HIS A 88 -1.71 2.23 -6.63
C HIS A 88 -1.93 2.15 -5.12
N GLY A 89 -3.11 2.51 -4.63
CA GLY A 89 -3.45 2.36 -3.21
C GLY A 89 -3.32 0.92 -2.73
N LEU A 90 -3.90 -0.03 -3.48
CA LEU A 90 -3.80 -1.47 -3.17
C LEU A 90 -2.34 -1.97 -3.19
N THR A 91 -1.54 -1.48 -4.13
CA THR A 91 -0.11 -1.83 -4.22
C THR A 91 0.69 -1.25 -3.05
N ALA A 92 0.40 -0.02 -2.65
CA ALA A 92 1.02 0.60 -1.47
C ALA A 92 0.72 -0.20 -0.20
N ILE A 93 -0.55 -0.56 0.00
CA ILE A 93 -1.00 -1.29 1.18
C ILE A 93 -0.38 -2.70 1.20
N SER A 94 -0.34 -3.40 0.06
CA SER A 94 0.23 -4.75 -0.02
C SER A 94 1.73 -4.80 0.25
N LEU A 95 2.46 -3.71 -0.01
CA LEU A 95 3.89 -3.57 0.32
C LEU A 95 4.12 -3.09 1.76
N LEU A 96 3.23 -2.26 2.30
CA LEU A 96 3.33 -1.74 3.67
C LEU A 96 3.06 -2.80 4.74
N ILE A 97 2.05 -3.66 4.55
CA ILE A 97 1.70 -4.73 5.50
C ILE A 97 2.91 -5.63 5.85
N PRO A 98 3.64 -6.20 4.88
CA PRO A 98 4.81 -7.03 5.20
C PRO A 98 5.95 -6.21 5.83
N ALA A 99 6.17 -4.97 5.38
CA ALA A 99 7.17 -4.10 5.99
C ALA A 99 6.89 -3.84 7.47
N LEU A 100 5.64 -3.51 7.83
CA LEU A 100 5.19 -3.34 9.22
C LEU A 100 5.32 -4.63 10.03
N THR A 101 5.02 -5.78 9.42
CA THR A 101 5.16 -7.10 10.06
C THR A 101 6.62 -7.38 10.42
N ASP A 102 7.55 -7.07 9.52
CA ASP A 102 8.98 -7.25 9.75
C ASP A 102 9.49 -6.28 10.82
N MET A 103 9.04 -5.02 10.80
CA MET A 103 9.36 -4.07 11.87
C MET A 103 8.88 -4.53 13.23
N HIS A 104 7.62 -4.99 13.33
CA HIS A 104 7.04 -5.54 14.55
C HIS A 104 7.89 -6.68 15.11
N LYS A 105 8.27 -7.66 14.26
CA LYS A 105 9.10 -8.79 14.68
C LYS A 105 10.47 -8.36 15.19
N ARG A 106 11.12 -7.40 14.52
CA ARG A 106 12.43 -6.88 14.95
C ARG A 106 12.34 -6.19 16.29
N ALA A 107 11.34 -5.32 16.49
CA ALA A 107 11.11 -4.65 17.77
C ALA A 107 10.86 -5.68 18.88
N HIS A 108 9.99 -6.65 18.63
CA HIS A 108 9.65 -7.69 19.62
C HIS A 108 10.84 -8.60 19.97
N SER A 109 11.72 -8.88 19.00
CA SER A 109 12.93 -9.68 19.24
C SER A 109 13.94 -9.01 20.17
N LEU A 110 13.92 -7.66 20.24
CA LEU A 110 14.80 -6.88 21.10
C LEU A 110 14.25 -6.75 22.51
N THR A 111 12.93 -6.64 22.68
CA THR A 111 12.26 -6.64 24.00
C THR A 111 12.31 -7.99 24.73
N ALA A 112 12.54 -9.08 24.00
CA ALA A 112 12.59 -10.43 24.58
C ALA A 112 14.00 -10.85 25.04
N ARG A 113 14.97 -9.92 25.04
CA ARG A 113 16.39 -10.19 25.28
C ARG A 113 16.82 -9.81 26.70
#